data_AF-A0AAD7H5T0-F1
#
_entry.id   AF-A0AAD7H5T0-F1
#
_cell.length_a   1.000
_cell.length_b   1.000
_cell.length_c   1.000
_cell.angle_alpha   90.00
_cell.angle_beta   90.00
_cell.angle_gamma   90.00
#
_symmetry.space_group_name_H-M   'P 1'
#
loop_
_entity.id
_entity.type
_entity.pdbx_description
1 polymer ?
#
loop_
_entity_poly.entity_id
_entity_poly.type
_entity_poly.pdbx_seq_one_letter_code
_entity_poly.pdbx_strand_id
1 'polypeptide(L)'
;MPLVSQSDPGTENFGLANGHTLLRHLHDPSLVGTLQHRWMREKKNVMPEIGWSQLRHRFTPGFEDILDVGIANGWYDPNILVEALVFRWVFIPWLQQELDAYRHRVNNTAKRADRNKVLPHGVPTEMWEHPGDFGVLDFKIKVDPELIEAVRKQFAPRESEVFQLVPPDFHAIIAQIYVEIGEPPVTRGSCWDVYRQLLSAFRALDEAHHIPHDIDAEWGYMMAGDEHAGDIELTPNLQPLRNGDNVVGPDGFYYMGGVNNGEGLDAQQAAELDQMVDMDEPRIPGDNEDEGDPDEQVFVGFSDEERADGSDIDEW
;
A
#
# COMPACT_ATOMS: atom_id res chain seq x y z
N MET A 1 -2.43 12.45 7.90
CA MET A 1 -2.24 11.09 8.42
C MET A 1 -3.59 10.49 8.77
N PRO A 2 -3.84 9.19 8.54
CA PRO A 2 -5.08 8.53 8.96
C PRO A 2 -5.23 8.54 10.50
N LEU A 3 -6.45 8.30 10.99
CA LEU A 3 -6.71 8.21 12.43
C LEU A 3 -6.14 6.92 13.04
N VAL A 4 -6.21 5.83 12.28
CA VAL A 4 -5.79 4.47 12.66
C VAL A 4 -5.15 3.81 11.45
N SER A 5 -4.09 3.04 11.69
CA SER A 5 -3.47 2.16 10.68
C SER A 5 -3.93 0.71 10.86
N GLN A 6 -3.87 -0.09 9.80
CA GLN A 6 -4.33 -1.46 9.80
C GLN A 6 -3.38 -2.32 8.96
N SER A 7 -3.07 -3.53 9.44
CA SER A 7 -2.34 -4.54 8.66
C SER A 7 -2.67 -5.93 9.17
N ASP A 8 -2.20 -6.94 8.46
CA ASP A 8 -2.09 -8.31 8.95
C ASP A 8 -1.13 -8.39 10.16
N PRO A 9 -1.26 -9.43 11.00
CA PRO A 9 -0.32 -9.68 12.09
C PRO A 9 1.04 -10.09 11.53
N GLY A 10 2.10 -9.39 11.94
CA GLY A 10 3.47 -9.70 11.55
C GLY A 10 4.45 -8.74 12.20
N THR A 11 5.66 -9.20 12.50
CA THR A 11 6.70 -8.40 13.16
C THR A 11 7.24 -7.30 12.23
N GLU A 12 7.20 -7.53 10.91
CA GLU A 12 7.56 -6.56 9.88
C GLU A 12 6.72 -5.28 9.94
N ASN A 13 5.49 -5.38 10.45
CA ASN A 13 4.56 -4.26 10.56
C ASN A 13 4.74 -3.44 11.85
N PHE A 14 5.59 -3.88 12.79
CA PHE A 14 5.76 -3.21 14.10
C PHE A 14 6.35 -1.80 13.95
N GLY A 15 7.26 -1.59 13.00
CA GLY A 15 7.79 -0.24 12.70
C GLY A 15 6.69 0.74 12.28
N LEU A 16 5.77 0.31 11.41
CA LEU A 16 4.64 1.12 10.97
C LEU A 16 3.66 1.38 12.11
N ALA A 17 3.30 0.35 12.86
CA ALA A 17 2.38 0.45 14.00
C ALA A 17 2.92 1.40 15.09
N ASN A 18 4.20 1.24 15.46
CA ASN A 18 4.87 2.09 16.43
C ASN A 18 4.99 3.53 15.93
N GLY A 19 5.47 3.73 14.71
CA GLY A 19 5.65 5.06 14.14
C GLY A 19 4.34 5.84 14.02
N HIS A 20 3.28 5.17 13.54
CA HIS A 20 1.95 5.77 13.49
C HIS A 20 1.42 6.13 14.89
N THR A 21 1.58 5.22 15.85
CA THR A 21 1.15 5.43 17.24
C THR A 21 1.86 6.60 17.89
N LEU A 22 3.18 6.70 17.72
CA LEU A 22 3.97 7.83 18.23
C LEU A 22 3.49 9.15 17.62
N LEU A 23 3.30 9.21 16.30
CA LEU A 23 2.77 10.42 15.65
C LEU A 23 1.40 10.80 16.21
N ARG A 24 0.50 9.84 16.43
CA ARG A 24 -0.82 10.11 17.01
C ARG A 24 -0.73 10.64 18.44
N HIS A 25 0.13 10.05 19.29
CA HIS A 25 0.33 10.52 20.68
C HIS A 25 0.94 11.92 20.74
N LEU A 26 1.85 12.25 19.82
CA LEU A 26 2.44 13.60 19.74
C LEU A 26 1.41 14.66 19.34
N HIS A 27 0.46 14.31 18.48
CA HIS A 27 -0.60 15.21 18.04
C HIS A 27 -1.77 15.30 19.03
N ASP A 28 -2.07 14.21 19.72
CA ASP A 28 -3.17 14.12 20.66
C ASP A 28 -2.71 13.37 21.93
N PRO A 29 -2.30 14.11 22.97
CA PRO A 29 -1.85 13.53 24.23
C PRO A 29 -2.91 12.69 24.95
N SER A 30 -4.20 12.82 24.61
CA SER A 30 -5.27 12.00 25.20
C SER A 30 -5.18 10.53 24.78
N LEU A 31 -4.45 10.23 23.70
CA LEU A 31 -4.25 8.89 23.16
C LEU A 31 -3.12 8.12 23.86
N VAL A 32 -2.33 8.78 24.72
CA VAL A 32 -1.19 8.15 25.39
C VAL A 32 -1.63 6.87 26.12
N GLY A 33 -0.88 5.79 25.91
CA GLY A 33 -1.18 4.46 26.47
C GLY A 33 -2.10 3.61 25.59
N THR A 34 -2.51 4.08 24.41
CA THR A 34 -3.28 3.29 23.43
C THR A 34 -2.49 3.02 22.15
N LEU A 35 -2.69 1.86 21.53
CA LEU A 35 -2.11 1.47 20.25
C LEU A 35 -3.00 1.98 19.10
N GLN A 36 -2.48 2.86 18.24
CA GLN A 36 -3.24 3.45 17.13
C GLN A 36 -3.11 2.60 15.84
N HIS A 37 -3.18 1.29 16.02
CA HIS A 37 -3.02 0.31 14.96
C HIS A 37 -3.96 -0.88 15.22
N ARG A 38 -4.51 -1.48 14.15
CA ARG A 38 -5.33 -2.69 14.22
C ARG A 38 -4.73 -3.83 13.43
N TRP A 39 -4.49 -4.92 14.15
CA TRP A 39 -4.10 -6.21 13.59
C TRP A 39 -5.34 -6.94 13.05
N MET A 40 -5.42 -7.10 11.74
CA MET A 40 -6.51 -7.77 11.04
C MET A 40 -6.23 -9.26 10.94
N ARG A 41 -6.84 -10.05 11.83
CA ARG A 41 -6.87 -11.51 11.71
C ARG A 41 -8.01 -11.92 10.77
N GLU A 42 -7.74 -12.84 9.85
CA GLU A 42 -8.68 -13.59 8.98
C GLU A 42 -9.80 -12.79 8.29
N LYS A 43 -9.88 -12.84 6.95
CA LYS A 43 -11.02 -12.34 6.12
C LYS A 43 -11.46 -10.89 6.37
N LYS A 44 -10.71 -10.10 7.15
CA LYS A 44 -11.01 -8.69 7.50
C LYS A 44 -10.17 -7.68 6.71
N ASN A 45 -9.25 -8.15 5.88
CA ASN A 45 -8.38 -7.32 5.05
C ASN A 45 -8.91 -7.14 3.61
N VAL A 46 -10.22 -7.31 3.40
CA VAL A 46 -10.84 -7.36 2.06
C VAL A 46 -10.55 -6.12 1.23
N MET A 47 -10.57 -4.93 1.83
CA MET A 47 -10.37 -3.67 1.08
C MET A 47 -8.94 -3.52 0.57
N PRO A 48 -7.88 -3.68 1.40
CA PRO A 48 -6.51 -3.76 0.89
C PRO A 48 -6.30 -4.91 -0.10
N GLU A 49 -6.86 -6.10 0.15
CA GLU A 49 -6.77 -7.25 -0.76
C GLU A 49 -7.38 -6.97 -2.15
N ILE A 50 -8.53 -6.28 -2.20
CA ILE A 50 -9.12 -5.81 -3.47
C ILE A 50 -8.16 -4.85 -4.18
N GLY A 51 -7.50 -3.95 -3.44
CA GLY A 51 -6.49 -3.06 -3.98
C GLY A 51 -5.31 -3.82 -4.61
N TRP A 52 -4.78 -4.80 -3.90
CA TRP A 52 -3.69 -5.67 -4.38
C TRP A 52 -4.12 -6.51 -5.59
N SER A 53 -5.34 -7.05 -5.58
CA SER A 53 -5.91 -7.78 -6.72
C SER A 53 -5.97 -6.90 -7.97
N GLN A 54 -6.43 -5.65 -7.85
CA GLN A 54 -6.47 -4.73 -8.99
C GLN A 54 -5.08 -4.40 -9.52
N LEU A 55 -4.08 -4.21 -8.64
CA LEU A 55 -2.68 -4.06 -9.06
C LEU A 55 -2.22 -5.30 -9.83
N ARG A 56 -2.44 -6.49 -9.27
CA ARG A 56 -2.06 -7.77 -9.89
C ARG A 56 -2.69 -7.99 -11.26
N HIS A 57 -3.93 -7.57 -11.47
CA HIS A 57 -4.61 -7.77 -12.76
C HIS A 57 -4.31 -6.68 -13.80
N ARG A 58 -4.05 -5.44 -13.37
CA ARG A 58 -3.95 -4.29 -14.30
C ARG A 58 -2.52 -3.81 -14.54
N PHE A 59 -1.63 -4.01 -13.58
CA PHE A 59 -0.24 -3.56 -13.66
C PHE A 59 0.66 -4.74 -14.01
N THR A 60 0.63 -5.79 -13.21
CA THR A 60 1.64 -6.85 -13.21
C THR A 60 1.84 -7.61 -14.52
N PRO A 61 0.81 -8.03 -15.29
CA PRO A 61 1.00 -8.92 -16.44
C PRO A 61 1.90 -8.30 -17.50
N GLY A 62 1.72 -7.00 -17.77
CA GLY A 62 2.53 -6.30 -18.76
C GLY A 62 4.00 -6.10 -18.36
N PHE A 63 4.36 -6.27 -17.08
CA PHE A 63 5.74 -6.25 -16.61
C PHE A 63 6.32 -7.66 -16.54
N GLU A 64 5.55 -8.66 -16.09
CA GLU A 64 5.93 -10.07 -16.14
C GLU A 64 6.33 -10.48 -17.56
N ASP A 65 5.51 -10.11 -18.57
CA ASP A 65 5.83 -10.35 -19.98
C ASP A 65 7.20 -9.78 -20.39
N ILE A 66 7.60 -8.62 -19.84
CA ILE A 66 8.90 -8.00 -20.14
C ILE A 66 10.01 -8.77 -19.43
N LEU A 67 9.81 -9.12 -18.17
CA LEU A 67 10.82 -9.81 -17.38
C LEU A 67 11.08 -11.22 -17.94
N ASP A 68 10.03 -11.91 -18.39
CA ASP A 68 10.10 -13.23 -19.00
C ASP A 68 10.94 -13.24 -20.28
N VAL A 69 10.99 -12.14 -21.03
CA VAL A 69 11.86 -12.02 -22.22
C VAL A 69 13.32 -12.25 -21.85
N GLY A 70 13.80 -11.71 -20.72
CA GLY A 70 15.20 -11.88 -20.30
C GLY A 70 15.54 -13.32 -19.95
N ILE A 71 14.62 -14.02 -19.27
CA ILE A 71 14.79 -15.43 -18.92
C ILE A 71 14.72 -16.30 -20.18
N ALA A 72 13.73 -16.09 -21.04
CA ALA A 72 13.53 -16.87 -22.26
C ALA A 72 14.69 -16.75 -23.25
N ASN A 73 15.37 -15.60 -23.29
CA ASN A 73 16.55 -15.39 -24.13
C ASN A 73 17.88 -15.75 -23.44
N GLY A 74 17.85 -16.22 -22.18
CA GLY A 74 19.04 -16.57 -21.40
C GLY A 74 19.94 -15.37 -21.09
N TRP A 75 19.37 -14.17 -20.95
CA TRP A 75 20.11 -12.96 -20.57
C TRP A 75 20.29 -12.82 -19.06
N TYR A 76 19.42 -13.49 -18.29
CA TYR A 76 19.36 -13.39 -16.85
C TYR A 76 19.16 -14.76 -16.21
N ASP A 77 20.05 -15.11 -15.29
CA ASP A 77 19.95 -16.23 -14.36
C ASP A 77 20.01 -15.71 -12.91
N PRO A 78 18.93 -15.85 -12.11
CA PRO A 78 18.91 -15.39 -10.72
C PRO A 78 19.92 -16.12 -9.82
N ASN A 79 20.44 -17.29 -10.24
CA ASN A 79 21.45 -18.03 -9.49
C ASN A 79 22.88 -17.46 -9.69
N ILE A 80 23.07 -16.59 -10.67
CA ILE A 80 24.34 -15.90 -10.90
C ILE A 80 24.30 -14.57 -10.17
N LEU A 81 25.11 -14.45 -9.12
CA LEU A 81 25.12 -13.30 -8.20
C LEU A 81 25.23 -11.95 -8.93
N VAL A 82 26.22 -11.80 -9.80
CA VAL A 82 26.43 -10.54 -10.55
C VAL A 82 25.23 -10.22 -11.44
N GLU A 83 24.64 -11.22 -12.10
CA GLU A 83 23.45 -11.01 -12.93
C GLU A 83 22.26 -10.56 -12.10
N ALA A 84 22.06 -11.13 -10.91
CA ALA A 84 21.06 -10.73 -9.94
C ALA A 84 21.28 -9.30 -9.41
N LEU A 85 22.52 -8.92 -9.10
CA LEU A 85 22.85 -7.58 -8.62
C LEU A 85 22.62 -6.51 -9.68
N VAL A 86 23.09 -6.72 -10.93
CA VAL A 86 22.80 -5.79 -12.03
C VAL A 86 21.29 -5.72 -12.28
N PHE A 87 20.58 -6.84 -12.17
CA PHE A 87 19.13 -6.89 -12.36
C PHE A 87 18.42 -6.04 -11.31
N ARG A 88 18.72 -6.24 -10.02
CA ARG A 88 18.15 -5.45 -8.91
C ARG A 88 18.42 -3.95 -9.11
N TRP A 89 19.65 -3.58 -9.49
CA TRP A 89 20.03 -2.19 -9.69
C TRP A 89 19.29 -1.51 -10.84
N VAL A 90 19.02 -2.21 -11.95
CA VAL A 90 18.31 -1.66 -13.11
C VAL A 90 16.79 -1.71 -12.93
N PHE A 91 16.27 -2.89 -12.58
CA PHE A 91 14.83 -3.16 -12.68
C PHE A 91 14.05 -2.67 -11.47
N ILE A 92 14.59 -2.73 -10.24
CA ILE A 92 13.82 -2.30 -9.05
C ILE A 92 13.53 -0.80 -9.10
N PRO A 93 14.50 0.11 -9.34
CA PRO A 93 14.20 1.54 -9.44
C PRO A 93 13.24 1.87 -10.60
N TRP A 94 13.38 1.18 -11.74
CA TRP A 94 12.45 1.36 -12.86
C TRP A 94 11.03 0.90 -12.52
N LEU A 95 10.86 -0.29 -11.92
CA LEU A 95 9.55 -0.78 -11.47
C LEU A 95 8.95 0.13 -10.41
N GLN A 96 9.76 0.68 -9.50
CA GLN A 96 9.30 1.66 -8.51
C GLN A 96 8.74 2.92 -9.20
N GLN A 97 9.41 3.47 -10.22
CA GLN A 97 8.90 4.61 -10.99
C GLN A 97 7.56 4.30 -11.68
N GLU A 98 7.43 3.09 -12.24
CA GLU A 98 6.19 2.65 -12.89
C GLU A 98 5.05 2.44 -11.88
N LEU A 99 5.36 1.94 -10.67
CA LEU A 99 4.42 1.84 -9.56
C LEU A 99 3.99 3.23 -9.05
N ASP A 100 4.90 4.19 -8.99
CA ASP A 100 4.59 5.58 -8.64
C ASP A 100 3.67 6.23 -9.69
N ALA A 101 3.94 5.98 -10.98
CA ALA A 101 3.06 6.42 -12.07
C ALA A 101 1.68 5.74 -12.00
N TYR A 102 1.62 4.45 -11.69
CA TYR A 102 0.38 3.71 -11.46
C TYR A 102 -0.42 4.33 -10.31
N ARG A 103 0.23 4.54 -9.15
CA ARG A 103 -0.37 5.18 -7.97
C ARG A 103 -0.93 6.55 -8.32
N HIS A 104 -0.13 7.38 -9.00
CA HIS A 104 -0.56 8.72 -9.41
C HIS A 104 -1.81 8.65 -10.30
N ARG A 105 -1.82 7.75 -11.29
CA ARG A 105 -2.98 7.57 -12.17
C ARG A 105 -4.22 7.13 -11.39
N VAL A 106 -4.10 6.14 -10.50
CA VAL A 106 -5.23 5.63 -9.72
C VAL A 106 -5.81 6.70 -8.80
N ASN A 107 -4.96 7.51 -8.17
CA ASN A 107 -5.42 8.56 -7.25
C ASN A 107 -6.00 9.79 -7.97
N ASN A 108 -5.59 10.05 -9.21
CA ASN A 108 -6.05 11.21 -9.98
C ASN A 108 -7.10 10.88 -11.06
N THR A 109 -7.58 9.64 -11.13
CA THR A 109 -8.66 9.25 -12.05
C THR A 109 -9.97 9.06 -11.29
N ALA A 110 -11.03 9.71 -11.75
CA ALA A 110 -12.36 9.52 -11.19
C ALA A 110 -12.79 8.05 -11.33
N LYS A 111 -13.19 7.43 -10.22
CA LYS A 111 -13.75 6.08 -10.24
C LYS A 111 -15.18 6.14 -10.78
N ARG A 112 -15.60 5.09 -11.48
CA ARG A 112 -17.00 4.98 -11.95
C ARG A 112 -17.93 5.00 -10.73
N ALA A 113 -18.92 5.88 -10.76
CA ALA A 113 -19.96 5.94 -9.75
C ALA A 113 -20.71 4.59 -9.69
N ASP A 114 -20.94 4.11 -8.47
CA ASP A 114 -21.65 2.88 -8.18
C ASP A 114 -22.81 3.23 -7.26
N ARG A 115 -24.03 3.11 -7.78
CA ARG A 115 -25.26 3.47 -7.07
C ARG A 115 -25.51 2.63 -5.82
N ASN A 116 -24.83 1.49 -5.70
CA ASN A 116 -24.95 0.60 -4.54
C ASN A 116 -23.94 0.95 -3.44
N LYS A 117 -23.17 2.04 -3.58
CA LYS A 117 -22.16 2.47 -2.60
C LYS A 117 -22.48 3.85 -2.07
N VAL A 118 -22.56 3.96 -0.74
CA VAL A 118 -22.73 5.21 0.02
C VAL A 118 -21.45 6.07 0.04
N LEU A 119 -20.33 5.56 -0.50
CA LEU A 119 -19.05 6.28 -0.52
C LEU A 119 -19.07 7.43 -1.53
N PRO A 120 -18.38 8.55 -1.23
CA PRO A 120 -18.31 9.70 -2.13
C PRO A 120 -17.77 9.31 -3.51
N HIS A 121 -18.28 9.98 -4.54
CA HIS A 121 -17.90 9.77 -5.92
C HIS A 121 -17.02 10.91 -6.41
N GLY A 122 -15.85 10.60 -6.96
CA GLY A 122 -14.96 11.62 -7.47
C GLY A 122 -13.55 11.12 -7.73
N VAL A 123 -12.66 12.07 -7.98
CA VAL A 123 -11.22 11.83 -8.04
C VAL A 123 -10.70 11.68 -6.61
N PRO A 124 -10.03 10.57 -6.24
CA PRO A 124 -9.55 10.36 -4.88
C PRO A 124 -8.72 11.50 -4.28
N THR A 125 -7.82 12.10 -5.06
CA THR A 125 -7.03 13.26 -4.63
C THR A 125 -7.93 14.46 -4.30
N GLU A 126 -8.88 14.80 -5.16
CA GLU A 126 -9.80 15.92 -4.95
C GLU A 126 -10.70 15.69 -3.72
N MET A 127 -11.25 14.48 -3.56
CA MET A 127 -12.03 14.12 -2.37
C MET A 127 -11.20 14.21 -1.10
N TRP A 128 -9.91 13.83 -1.17
CA TRP A 128 -8.99 13.96 -0.06
C TRP A 128 -8.69 15.43 0.25
N GLU A 129 -8.49 16.30 -0.74
CA GLU A 129 -8.14 17.71 -0.53
C GLU A 129 -9.35 18.55 -0.10
N HIS A 130 -10.51 18.30 -0.70
CA HIS A 130 -11.74 19.08 -0.58
C HIS A 130 -12.97 18.22 -0.18
N PRO A 131 -12.95 17.56 0.99
CA PRO A 131 -14.02 16.62 1.38
C PRO A 131 -15.42 17.27 1.44
N GLY A 132 -15.51 18.55 1.80
CA GLY A 132 -16.78 19.29 1.86
C GLY A 132 -17.50 19.41 0.51
N ASP A 133 -16.76 19.45 -0.61
CA ASP A 133 -17.35 19.51 -1.96
C ASP A 133 -18.01 18.18 -2.37
N PHE A 134 -17.79 17.12 -1.58
CA PHE A 134 -18.34 15.78 -1.78
C PHE A 134 -19.29 15.36 -0.65
N GLY A 135 -19.73 16.30 0.19
CA GLY A 135 -20.69 16.04 1.27
C GLY A 135 -20.16 15.08 2.35
N VAL A 136 -18.84 15.06 2.60
CA VAL A 136 -18.22 14.18 3.59
C VAL A 136 -17.41 14.94 4.63
N LEU A 137 -17.37 14.40 5.86
CA LEU A 137 -16.57 14.94 6.96
C LEU A 137 -15.07 14.79 6.71
N ASP A 138 -14.31 15.77 7.22
CA ASP A 138 -12.84 15.77 7.15
C ASP A 138 -12.21 15.18 8.43
N PHE A 139 -11.62 13.98 8.31
CA PHE A 139 -10.88 13.32 9.39
C PHE A 139 -9.35 13.43 9.25
N LYS A 140 -8.84 14.34 8.41
CA LYS A 140 -7.40 14.49 8.15
C LYS A 140 -6.68 15.08 9.37
N ILE A 141 -5.64 14.39 9.82
CA ILE A 141 -4.65 14.98 10.75
C ILE A 141 -3.50 15.53 9.92
N LYS A 142 -3.30 16.86 9.96
CA LYS A 142 -2.11 17.51 9.38
C LYS A 142 -0.94 17.32 10.34
N VAL A 143 0.08 16.60 9.86
CA VAL A 143 1.27 16.27 10.65
C VAL A 143 2.41 17.18 10.24
N ASP A 144 3.15 17.67 11.23
CA ASP A 144 4.35 18.47 10.99
C ASP A 144 5.42 17.62 10.28
N PRO A 145 5.98 18.06 9.14
CA PRO A 145 7.07 17.37 8.46
C PRO A 145 8.28 17.07 9.37
N GLU A 146 8.58 17.91 10.35
CA GLU A 146 9.69 17.68 11.29
C GLU A 146 9.43 16.46 12.18
N LEU A 147 8.18 16.27 12.62
CA LEU A 147 7.79 15.09 13.39
C LEU A 147 7.84 13.82 12.55
N ILE A 148 7.44 13.88 11.28
CA ILE A 148 7.55 12.75 10.36
C ILE A 148 9.01 12.31 10.22
N GLU A 149 9.95 13.26 10.07
CA GLU A 149 11.36 12.93 9.94
C GLU A 149 11.95 12.38 11.26
N ALA A 150 11.52 12.89 12.42
CA ALA A 150 11.92 12.34 13.71
C ALA A 150 11.46 10.88 13.90
N VAL A 151 10.20 10.58 13.57
CA VAL A 151 9.65 9.21 13.65
C VAL A 151 10.31 8.29 12.62
N ARG A 152 10.58 8.79 11.41
CA ARG A 152 11.31 8.04 10.38
C ARG A 152 12.70 7.62 10.85
N LYS A 153 13.46 8.54 11.47
CA LYS A 153 14.79 8.21 12.02
C LYS A 153 14.75 7.09 13.06
N GLN A 154 13.63 6.96 13.78
CA GLN A 154 13.47 5.95 14.82
C GLN A 154 13.04 4.58 14.28
N PHE A 155 12.09 4.53 13.33
CA PHE A 155 11.47 3.27 12.90
C PHE A 155 11.76 2.87 11.45
N ALA A 156 12.35 3.75 10.65
CA ALA A 156 12.72 3.51 9.25
C ALA A 156 13.96 4.35 8.86
N PRO A 157 15.13 4.13 9.50
CA PRO A 157 16.35 4.87 9.20
C PRO A 157 16.78 4.64 7.75
N ARG A 158 17.25 5.69 7.07
CA ARG A 158 17.59 5.63 5.64
C ARG A 158 18.80 4.75 5.37
N GLU A 159 19.62 4.57 6.39
CA GLU A 159 20.84 3.78 6.39
C GLU A 159 20.56 2.28 6.63
N SER A 160 19.28 1.89 6.84
CA SER A 160 18.90 0.49 7.00
C SER A 160 19.27 -0.34 5.78
N GLU A 161 19.81 -1.53 6.02
CA GLU A 161 20.14 -2.53 5.00
C GLU A 161 18.93 -2.91 4.14
N VAL A 162 17.72 -2.84 4.69
CA VAL A 162 16.46 -3.07 3.97
C VAL A 162 16.27 -2.13 2.76
N PHE A 163 16.87 -0.94 2.79
CA PHE A 163 16.82 0.01 1.67
C PHE A 163 18.00 -0.13 0.69
N GLN A 164 18.96 -1.02 0.96
CA GLN A 164 20.12 -1.25 0.10
C GLN A 164 19.79 -2.33 -0.93
N LEU A 165 19.45 -1.91 -2.17
CA LEU A 165 19.10 -2.84 -3.26
C LEU A 165 20.25 -3.77 -3.66
N VAL A 166 21.47 -3.27 -3.53
CA VAL A 166 22.73 -3.95 -3.81
C VAL A 166 23.79 -3.47 -2.82
N PRO A 167 24.87 -4.24 -2.58
CA PRO A 167 25.98 -3.83 -1.73
C PRO A 167 26.56 -2.46 -2.13
N PRO A 168 26.95 -1.59 -1.18
CA PRO A 168 27.45 -0.24 -1.47
C PRO A 168 28.64 -0.21 -2.43
N ASP A 169 29.57 -1.15 -2.30
CA ASP A 169 30.74 -1.22 -3.17
C ASP A 169 30.36 -1.62 -4.60
N PHE A 170 29.42 -2.56 -4.75
CA PHE A 170 28.86 -2.91 -6.06
C PHE A 170 28.12 -1.71 -6.68
N HIS A 171 27.32 -0.99 -5.87
CA HIS A 171 26.62 0.21 -6.30
C HIS A 171 27.59 1.26 -6.87
N ALA A 172 28.70 1.52 -6.18
CA ALA A 172 29.69 2.51 -6.62
C ALA A 172 30.30 2.14 -7.98
N ILE A 173 30.63 0.86 -8.18
CA ILE A 173 31.21 0.38 -9.44
C ILE A 173 30.18 0.48 -10.58
N ILE A 174 28.98 -0.06 -10.38
CA ILE A 174 27.97 -0.10 -11.46
C ILE A 174 27.45 1.30 -11.80
N ALA A 175 27.38 2.22 -10.84
CA ALA A 175 27.03 3.61 -11.08
C ALA A 175 28.09 4.31 -11.95
N GLN A 176 29.38 4.07 -11.70
CA GLN A 176 30.45 4.60 -12.54
C GLN A 176 30.37 4.06 -13.98
N ILE A 177 30.14 2.76 -14.15
CA ILE A 177 29.93 2.15 -15.47
C ILE A 177 28.71 2.77 -16.17
N TYR A 178 27.61 3.00 -15.44
CA TYR A 178 26.39 3.60 -15.98
C TYR A 178 26.65 5.02 -16.52
N VAL A 179 27.46 5.81 -15.82
CA VAL A 179 27.92 7.12 -16.30
C VAL A 179 28.73 6.98 -17.59
N GLU A 180 29.64 6.02 -17.66
CA GLU A 180 30.53 5.79 -18.81
C GLU A 180 29.78 5.36 -20.08
N ILE A 181 28.69 4.59 -19.94
CA ILE A 181 27.81 4.23 -21.05
C ILE A 181 26.82 5.35 -21.43
N GLY A 182 26.91 6.51 -20.77
CA GLY A 182 26.14 7.72 -21.10
C GLY A 182 24.77 7.81 -20.42
N GLU A 183 24.56 7.13 -19.29
CA GLU A 183 23.35 7.16 -18.47
C GLU A 183 22.05 6.96 -19.28
N PRO A 184 21.95 5.90 -20.10
CA PRO A 184 20.82 5.69 -20.98
C PRO A 184 19.52 5.50 -20.17
N PRO A 185 18.41 6.18 -20.53
CA PRO A 185 17.18 6.09 -19.75
C PRO A 185 16.63 4.65 -19.73
N VAL A 186 16.30 4.18 -18.52
CA VAL A 186 15.69 2.87 -18.31
C VAL A 186 14.18 2.99 -18.51
N THR A 187 13.67 2.34 -19.54
CA THR A 187 12.25 2.34 -19.91
C THR A 187 11.77 0.94 -20.23
N ARG A 188 10.45 0.77 -20.42
CA ARG A 188 9.84 -0.47 -20.91
C ARG A 188 10.56 -1.08 -22.12
N GLY A 189 11.03 -0.25 -23.06
CA GLY A 189 11.67 -0.70 -24.28
C GLY A 189 13.20 -0.81 -24.22
N SER A 190 13.85 -0.24 -23.20
CA SER A 190 15.31 -0.16 -23.09
C SER A 190 15.89 -0.88 -21.88
N CYS A 191 15.07 -1.30 -20.91
CA CYS A 191 15.54 -1.89 -19.65
C CYS A 191 16.53 -3.05 -19.85
N TRP A 192 16.21 -4.00 -20.73
CA TRP A 192 17.10 -5.12 -21.05
C TRP A 192 18.36 -4.70 -21.82
N ASP A 193 18.28 -3.68 -22.67
CA ASP A 193 19.46 -3.19 -23.41
C ASP A 193 20.44 -2.49 -22.46
N VAL A 194 19.93 -1.71 -21.51
CA VAL A 194 20.74 -1.09 -20.45
C VAL A 194 21.35 -2.15 -19.55
N TYR A 195 20.54 -3.12 -19.09
CA TYR A 195 21.00 -4.25 -18.29
C TYR A 195 22.16 -5.00 -18.97
N ARG A 196 22.03 -5.35 -20.25
CA ARG A 196 23.06 -6.11 -20.98
C ARG A 196 24.34 -5.28 -21.17
N GLN A 197 24.23 -3.98 -21.45
CA GLN A 197 25.38 -3.09 -21.57
C GLN A 197 26.15 -2.99 -20.25
N LEU A 198 25.43 -2.78 -19.14
CA LEU A 198 26.01 -2.73 -17.81
C LEU A 198 26.69 -4.05 -17.43
N LEU A 199 26.00 -5.18 -17.63
CA LEU A 199 26.55 -6.50 -17.32
C LEU A 199 27.81 -6.80 -18.15
N SER A 200 27.78 -6.49 -19.45
CA SER A 200 28.94 -6.69 -20.33
C SER A 200 30.13 -5.83 -19.93
N ALA A 201 29.89 -4.56 -19.59
CA ALA A 201 30.96 -3.65 -19.16
C ALA A 201 31.52 -4.05 -17.79
N PHE A 202 30.68 -4.49 -16.86
CA PHE A 202 31.09 -5.01 -15.57
C PHE A 202 31.97 -6.26 -15.72
N ARG A 203 31.57 -7.22 -16.56
CA ARG A 203 32.37 -8.43 -16.84
C ARG A 203 33.73 -8.09 -17.44
N ALA A 204 33.79 -7.14 -18.37
CA ALA A 204 35.06 -6.71 -18.94
C ALA A 204 35.98 -6.04 -17.90
N LEU A 205 35.40 -5.29 -16.95
CA LEU A 205 36.13 -4.70 -15.84
C LEU A 205 36.65 -5.78 -14.88
N ASP A 206 35.80 -6.75 -14.53
CA ASP A 206 36.14 -7.84 -13.61
C ASP A 206 37.26 -8.73 -14.18
N GLU A 207 37.17 -9.10 -15.47
CA GLU A 207 38.23 -9.84 -16.16
C GLU A 207 39.57 -9.07 -16.18
N ALA A 208 39.53 -7.74 -16.28
CA ALA A 208 40.73 -6.90 -16.29
C ALA A 208 41.34 -6.68 -14.90
N HIS A 209 40.53 -6.73 -13.83
CA HIS A 209 40.94 -6.32 -12.49
C HIS A 209 40.92 -7.43 -11.43
N HIS A 210 40.41 -8.62 -11.74
CA HIS A 210 40.27 -9.77 -10.85
C HIS A 210 39.69 -9.35 -9.49
N ILE A 211 38.38 -9.04 -9.46
CA ILE A 211 37.71 -8.64 -8.22
C ILE A 211 38.03 -9.70 -7.14
N PRO A 212 38.58 -9.30 -5.98
CA PRO A 212 38.99 -10.26 -4.95
C PRO A 212 37.82 -11.17 -4.55
N HIS A 213 38.06 -12.49 -4.52
CA HIS A 213 37.07 -13.52 -4.16
C HIS A 213 36.37 -13.30 -2.80
N ASP A 214 36.96 -12.48 -1.91
CA ASP A 214 36.36 -12.11 -0.63
C ASP A 214 35.12 -11.20 -0.79
N ILE A 215 35.09 -10.39 -1.85
CA ILE A 215 34.00 -9.44 -2.12
C ILE A 215 32.74 -10.17 -2.64
N ASP A 216 32.93 -11.21 -3.46
CA ASP A 216 31.81 -12.06 -3.95
C ASP A 216 31.12 -12.80 -2.79
N ALA A 217 31.87 -13.20 -1.76
CA ALA A 217 31.31 -13.84 -0.57
C ALA A 217 30.49 -12.87 0.28
N GLU A 218 30.95 -11.62 0.45
CA GLU A 218 30.20 -10.56 1.16
C GLU A 218 28.92 -10.17 0.41
N TRP A 219 28.99 -10.06 -0.92
CA TRP A 219 27.83 -9.79 -1.77
C TRP A 219 26.81 -10.93 -1.70
N GLY A 220 27.26 -12.18 -1.73
CA GLY A 220 26.39 -13.36 -1.57
C GLY A 220 25.70 -13.40 -0.21
N TYR A 221 26.38 -13.00 0.87
CA TYR A 221 25.81 -12.98 2.22
C TYR A 221 24.71 -11.91 2.36
N MET A 222 24.93 -10.69 1.85
CA MET A 222 23.87 -9.66 1.84
C MET A 222 22.63 -10.10 1.05
N MET A 223 22.83 -10.81 -0.07
CA MET A 223 21.72 -11.31 -0.90
C MET A 223 20.92 -12.43 -0.22
N ALA A 224 21.53 -13.16 0.72
CA ALA A 224 20.87 -14.16 1.55
C ALA A 224 20.27 -13.58 2.85
N GLY A 225 20.59 -12.33 3.19
CA GLY A 225 20.25 -11.68 4.47
C GLY A 225 18.83 -11.11 4.59
N ASP A 226 17.95 -11.31 3.60
CA ASP A 226 16.56 -10.79 3.59
C ASP A 226 15.72 -11.27 4.79
N GLU A 227 16.18 -12.24 5.57
CA GLU A 227 15.53 -12.71 6.79
C GLU A 227 15.77 -11.82 8.04
N HIS A 228 16.66 -10.82 7.97
CA HIS A 228 17.09 -10.04 9.15
C HIS A 228 16.69 -8.56 9.05
N ALA A 229 15.44 -8.27 8.65
CA ALA A 229 14.85 -6.97 8.94
C ALA A 229 14.91 -6.77 10.46
N GLY A 230 15.77 -5.85 10.92
CA GLY A 230 16.04 -5.65 12.35
C GLY A 230 14.75 -5.66 13.16
N ASP A 231 14.65 -6.59 14.10
CA ASP A 231 13.42 -6.84 14.87
C ASP A 231 13.03 -5.58 15.64
N ILE A 232 12.14 -4.77 15.07
CA ILE A 232 11.53 -3.65 15.79
C ILE A 232 10.53 -4.25 16.74
N GLU A 233 10.82 -4.27 18.03
CA GLU A 233 9.84 -4.72 19.03
C GLU A 233 8.62 -3.78 19.05
N LEU A 234 7.44 -4.36 19.25
CA LEU A 234 6.22 -3.58 19.44
C LEU A 234 6.33 -2.79 20.74
N THR A 235 5.93 -1.50 20.71
CA THR A 235 5.97 -0.64 21.90
C THR A 235 5.16 -1.28 23.04
N PRO A 236 5.79 -1.59 24.19
CA PRO A 236 5.14 -2.36 25.24
C PRO A 236 4.07 -1.54 25.97
N ASN A 237 3.15 -2.26 26.63
CA ASN A 237 2.12 -1.70 27.53
C ASN A 237 1.09 -0.77 26.88
N LEU A 238 0.93 -0.81 25.56
CA LEU A 238 -0.14 -0.09 24.87
C LEU A 238 -1.43 -0.91 24.85
N GLN A 239 -2.54 -0.29 25.24
CA GLN A 239 -3.87 -0.89 25.16
C GLN A 239 -4.39 -0.83 23.73
N PRO A 240 -5.01 -1.91 23.20
CA PRO A 240 -5.65 -1.83 21.89
C PRO A 240 -6.80 -0.80 21.90
N LEU A 241 -7.08 -0.21 20.74
CA LEU A 241 -8.27 0.63 20.59
C LEU A 241 -9.53 -0.15 20.99
N ARG A 242 -10.48 0.53 21.64
CA ARG A 242 -11.79 -0.07 21.88
C ARG A 242 -12.43 -0.40 20.53
N ASN A 243 -12.92 -1.63 20.42
CA ASN A 243 -13.95 -1.93 19.44
C ASN A 243 -15.20 -1.32 20.02
N GLY A 244 -15.56 -0.08 19.61
CA GLY A 244 -16.75 0.63 20.10
C GLY A 244 -17.85 -0.37 20.39
N ASP A 245 -18.18 -0.52 21.68
CA ASP A 245 -18.66 -1.76 22.30
C ASP A 245 -19.63 -2.56 21.43
N ASN A 246 -19.13 -3.50 20.61
CA ASN A 246 -19.95 -4.31 19.69
C ASN A 246 -21.16 -3.56 19.12
N VAL A 247 -21.00 -2.31 18.70
CA VAL A 247 -22.06 -1.57 18.00
C VAL A 247 -22.06 -2.13 16.58
N VAL A 248 -22.53 -3.36 16.51
CA VAL A 248 -23.16 -3.92 15.34
C VAL A 248 -24.37 -3.01 15.18
N GLY A 249 -24.31 -2.10 14.22
CA GLY A 249 -25.52 -1.40 13.80
C GLY A 249 -26.61 -2.45 13.50
N PRO A 250 -27.91 -2.09 13.51
CA PRO A 250 -29.00 -3.04 13.25
C PRO A 250 -28.76 -3.96 12.02
N ASP A 251 -27.91 -3.53 11.09
CA ASP A 251 -27.57 -4.21 9.83
C ASP A 251 -26.28 -5.08 9.86
N GLY A 252 -25.64 -5.29 11.01
CA GLY A 252 -24.44 -6.15 11.08
C GLY A 252 -23.08 -5.43 10.95
N PHE A 253 -23.05 -4.14 10.63
CA PHE A 253 -21.81 -3.37 10.43
C PHE A 253 -21.18 -2.92 11.75
N TYR A 254 -19.85 -3.01 11.85
CA TYR A 254 -19.10 -2.64 13.04
C TYR A 254 -18.11 -1.51 12.74
N TYR A 255 -18.05 -0.52 13.62
CA TYR A 255 -17.14 0.62 13.48
C TYR A 255 -15.68 0.22 13.77
N MET A 256 -14.82 0.45 12.78
CA MET A 256 -13.41 0.08 12.83
C MET A 256 -12.49 1.10 13.50
N GLY A 257 -13.05 2.12 14.16
CA GLY A 257 -12.37 2.96 15.13
C GLY A 257 -11.62 4.17 14.55
N GLY A 258 -11.08 4.99 15.46
CA GLY A 258 -10.19 6.12 15.17
C GLY A 258 -10.72 7.48 15.58
N VAL A 259 -12.01 7.72 15.38
CA VAL A 259 -12.74 8.86 15.95
C VAL A 259 -13.06 8.55 17.41
N ASN A 260 -12.80 9.51 18.30
CA ASN A 260 -13.06 9.45 19.74
C ASN A 260 -12.59 8.15 20.38
N ASN A 261 -11.32 7.77 20.18
CA ASN A 261 -10.75 6.53 20.74
C ASN A 261 -11.48 5.22 20.37
N GLY A 262 -12.23 5.23 19.27
CA GLY A 262 -13.04 4.09 18.83
C GLY A 262 -14.50 4.16 19.25
N GLU A 263 -14.96 5.28 19.84
CA GLU A 263 -16.34 5.48 20.28
C GLU A 263 -17.26 6.03 19.17
N GLY A 264 -16.71 6.52 18.05
CA GLY A 264 -17.49 7.01 16.91
C GLY A 264 -17.66 8.53 16.92
N LEU A 265 -18.60 9.04 16.12
CA LEU A 265 -18.83 10.48 15.98
C LEU A 265 -19.38 11.08 17.29
N ASP A 266 -18.94 12.27 17.64
CA ASP A 266 -19.59 13.05 18.69
C ASP A 266 -20.84 13.79 18.17
N ALA A 267 -21.59 14.43 19.09
CA ALA A 267 -22.81 15.14 18.76
C ALA A 267 -22.60 16.33 17.82
N GLN A 268 -21.41 16.94 17.83
CA GLN A 268 -21.09 18.06 16.95
C GLN A 268 -20.83 17.55 15.53
N GLN A 269 -20.03 16.48 15.38
CA GLN A 269 -19.73 15.84 14.11
C GLN A 269 -20.98 15.24 13.46
N ALA A 270 -21.89 14.66 14.25
CA ALA A 270 -23.17 14.19 13.76
C ALA A 270 -24.03 15.34 13.22
N ALA A 271 -24.15 16.44 13.97
CA ALA A 271 -24.91 17.61 13.54
C ALA A 271 -24.31 18.32 12.31
N GLU A 272 -22.98 18.27 12.15
CA GLU A 272 -22.30 18.76 10.96
C GLU A 272 -22.62 17.91 9.73
N LEU A 273 -22.60 16.58 9.87
CA LEU A 273 -22.97 15.66 8.79
C LEU A 273 -24.43 15.87 8.36
N ASP A 274 -25.35 16.03 9.31
CA ASP A 274 -26.76 16.29 9.01
C ASP A 274 -26.94 17.60 8.21
N GLN A 275 -26.21 18.66 8.57
CA GLN A 275 -26.24 19.93 7.82
C GLN A 275 -25.69 19.82 6.40
N MET A 276 -24.69 18.94 6.17
CA MET A 276 -24.15 18.70 4.84
C MET A 276 -25.19 18.02 3.93
N VAL A 277 -25.96 17.06 4.47
CA VAL A 277 -27.05 16.40 3.74
C VAL A 277 -28.15 17.38 3.37
N ASP A 278 -28.50 18.28 4.28
CA ASP A 278 -29.57 19.28 4.07
C ASP A 278 -29.23 20.34 3.00
N MET A 279 -27.94 20.53 2.66
CA MET A 279 -27.52 21.50 1.64
C MET A 279 -27.60 20.97 0.20
N ASP A 280 -27.60 19.66 0.00
CA ASP A 280 -27.49 19.01 -1.32
C ASP A 280 -28.85 18.66 -1.97
N GLU A 281 -29.99 18.91 -1.30
CA GLU A 281 -31.32 18.78 -1.93
C GLU A 281 -31.90 20.13 -2.37
N PRO A 282 -31.69 20.59 -3.62
CA PRO A 282 -32.64 21.49 -4.24
C PRO A 282 -33.93 20.70 -4.50
N ARG A 283 -34.96 20.91 -3.68
CA ARG A 283 -36.34 20.50 -4.01
C ARG A 283 -36.67 21.03 -5.40
N ILE A 284 -36.79 20.12 -6.38
CA ILE A 284 -37.28 20.45 -7.71
C ILE A 284 -38.76 20.84 -7.55
N PRO A 285 -39.17 22.09 -7.82
CA PRO A 285 -40.57 22.46 -7.72
C PRO A 285 -41.30 21.87 -8.93
N GLY A 286 -42.00 20.73 -8.74
CA GLY A 286 -42.76 20.11 -9.83
C GLY A 286 -43.40 18.77 -9.54
N ASP A 287 -42.83 17.95 -8.66
CA ASP A 287 -43.38 16.62 -8.37
C ASP A 287 -44.27 16.67 -7.13
N ASN A 288 -45.51 17.13 -7.32
CA ASN A 288 -46.59 16.86 -6.39
C ASN A 288 -47.48 15.76 -6.97
N GLU A 289 -47.78 14.80 -6.09
CA GLU A 289 -48.91 13.86 -6.11
C GLU A 289 -48.69 12.52 -6.86
N ASP A 290 -48.08 11.55 -6.18
CA ASP A 290 -48.89 10.44 -5.64
C ASP A 290 -48.22 9.84 -4.39
N GLU A 291 -49.01 9.69 -3.32
CA GLU A 291 -48.59 9.17 -2.02
C GLU A 291 -48.28 7.68 -2.11
N GLY A 292 -47.03 7.31 -1.89
CA GLY A 292 -46.59 5.96 -1.55
C GLY A 292 -45.69 6.02 -0.31
N ASP A 293 -46.08 5.28 0.72
CA ASP A 293 -45.48 5.14 2.06
C ASP A 293 -43.92 5.25 2.11
N PRO A 294 -43.30 5.96 3.07
CA PRO A 294 -41.84 6.14 3.11
C PRO A 294 -41.05 4.88 3.50
N ASP A 295 -41.71 3.76 3.75
CA ASP A 295 -41.12 2.55 4.36
C ASP A 295 -40.90 1.37 3.40
N GLU A 296 -40.98 1.56 2.07
CA GLU A 296 -40.49 0.52 1.13
C GLU A 296 -39.01 0.71 0.79
N GLN A 297 -38.16 0.41 1.77
CA GLN A 297 -36.79 -0.01 1.49
C GLN A 297 -36.87 -1.31 0.69
N VAL A 298 -36.74 -1.22 -0.63
CA VAL A 298 -36.62 -2.39 -1.51
C VAL A 298 -35.26 -3.03 -1.26
N PHE A 299 -35.20 -3.89 -0.24
CA PHE A 299 -34.08 -4.79 -0.04
C PHE A 299 -34.22 -5.98 -0.97
N VAL A 300 -33.27 -6.12 -1.88
CA VAL A 300 -33.06 -7.37 -2.61
C VAL A 300 -32.49 -8.38 -1.60
N GLY A 301 -33.26 -9.41 -1.29
CA GLY A 301 -32.74 -10.58 -0.60
C GLY A 301 -31.66 -11.25 -1.44
N PHE A 302 -30.45 -11.36 -0.89
CA PHE A 302 -29.44 -12.22 -1.48
C PHE A 302 -29.95 -13.66 -1.41
N SER A 303 -30.22 -14.26 -2.57
CA SER A 303 -30.50 -15.69 -2.63
C SER A 303 -29.20 -16.45 -2.41
N ASP A 304 -29.10 -17.16 -1.29
CA ASP A 304 -28.18 -18.28 -1.11
C ASP A 304 -28.57 -19.39 -2.10
N GLU A 305 -28.03 -19.34 -3.31
CA GLU A 305 -27.99 -20.49 -4.22
C GLU A 305 -26.55 -20.80 -4.62
N GLU A 306 -25.74 -21.20 -3.65
CA GLU A 306 -24.71 -22.20 -3.94
C GLU A 306 -25.43 -23.51 -4.27
N ARG A 307 -25.58 -23.78 -5.57
CA ARG A 307 -25.92 -25.11 -6.07
C ARG A 307 -24.88 -26.09 -5.53
N ALA A 308 -25.33 -26.94 -4.62
CA ALA A 308 -24.71 -28.22 -4.35
C ALA A 308 -24.76 -29.07 -5.63
N ASP A 309 -23.69 -29.04 -6.42
CA ASP A 309 -23.34 -30.16 -7.31
C ASP A 309 -22.40 -31.08 -6.53
N GLY A 310 -23.01 -31.91 -5.69
CA GLY A 310 -22.37 -33.12 -5.18
C GLY A 310 -22.54 -34.21 -6.22
N SER A 311 -21.54 -34.37 -7.09
CA SER A 311 -21.36 -35.61 -7.84
C SER A 311 -20.55 -36.58 -6.99
N ASP A 312 -21.25 -37.40 -6.20
CA ASP A 312 -20.76 -38.72 -5.82
C ASP A 312 -20.63 -39.55 -7.10
N ILE A 313 -19.39 -39.81 -7.55
CA ILE A 313 -19.04 -41.06 -8.22
C ILE A 313 -17.64 -41.46 -7.76
N ASP A 314 -17.59 -42.28 -6.72
CA ASP A 314 -16.54 -43.28 -6.54
C ASP A 314 -16.49 -44.18 -7.78
N GLU A 315 -15.29 -44.46 -8.32
CA GLU A 315 -14.87 -45.81 -8.74
C GLU A 315 -13.44 -45.82 -9.35
N TRP A 316 -12.52 -46.47 -8.61
CA TRP A 316 -11.23 -47.11 -8.98
C TRP A 316 -10.03 -46.27 -9.46
#